data_AF-A0A1X6NHC6-F1
#
_entry.id   AF-A0A1X6NHC6-F1
#
_cell.length_a   1.000
_cell.length_b   1.000
_cell.length_c   1.000
_cell.angle_alpha   90.00
_cell.angle_beta   90.00
_cell.angle_gamma   90.00
#
_symmetry.space_group_name_H-M   'P 1'
#
loop_
_entity.id
_entity.type
_entity.pdbx_description
1 polymer ?
#
loop_
_entity_poly.entity_id
_entity_poly.type
_entity_poly.pdbx_seq_one_letter_code
_entity_poly.pdbx_strand_id
1 'polypeptide(L)'
;MSDFPALPGLYQLMYLHIEPISTILPAIMIWLFPGATWFHHELIPDATPVPPAGFMDSRTNMAIYQLGNCYFLLGLISTFVFRAARDALPNNPAAQERIIGASFTALAIADVTHMIWSWIGLPADLRYNPLAWNSMTHGNITFVIVLLGGRLAWFLGLGRKRYFYGQPSKGKGKAT
;
A
#
# COMPACT_ATOMS: atom_id res chain seq x y z
N MET A 1 -13.05 19.29 2.39
CA MET A 1 -12.34 18.14 2.98
C MET A 1 -12.34 18.31 4.49
N SER A 2 -12.73 17.28 5.25
CA SER A 2 -12.69 17.32 6.73
C SER A 2 -11.25 17.51 7.21
N ASP A 3 -11.04 18.29 8.27
CA ASP A 3 -9.72 18.48 8.85
C ASP A 3 -9.15 17.14 9.35
N PHE A 4 -7.97 16.75 8.87
CA PHE A 4 -7.26 15.56 9.34
C PHE A 4 -5.79 15.92 9.64
N PRO A 5 -5.51 16.48 10.83
CA PRO A 5 -4.20 17.05 11.14
C PRO A 5 -3.03 16.07 11.01
N ALA A 6 -3.25 14.78 11.30
CA ALA A 6 -2.21 13.76 11.19
C ALA A 6 -1.83 13.41 9.74
N LEU A 7 -2.74 13.63 8.79
CA LEU A 7 -2.57 13.18 7.41
C LEU A 7 -3.14 14.25 6.45
N PRO A 8 -2.47 15.42 6.34
CA PRO A 8 -3.01 16.56 5.59
C PRO A 8 -2.65 16.53 4.10
N GLY A 9 -3.44 17.24 3.29
CA GLY A 9 -3.09 17.61 1.92
C GLY A 9 -2.81 16.42 1.00
N LEU A 10 -1.61 16.40 0.40
CA LEU A 10 -1.19 15.34 -0.53
C LEU A 10 -1.18 13.96 0.12
N TYR A 11 -0.78 13.87 1.39
CA TYR A 11 -0.80 12.60 2.11
C TYR A 11 -2.24 12.06 2.19
N GLN A 12 -3.23 12.95 2.37
CA GLN A 12 -4.65 12.57 2.43
C GLN A 12 -5.11 11.98 1.12
N LEU A 13 -4.81 12.67 0.02
CA LEU A 13 -5.13 12.17 -1.31
C LEU A 13 -4.49 10.80 -1.55
N MET A 14 -3.20 10.67 -1.25
CA MET A 14 -2.44 9.45 -1.52
C MET A 14 -2.90 8.26 -0.67
N TYR A 15 -2.94 8.41 0.65
CA TYR A 15 -3.15 7.26 1.57
C TYR A 15 -4.59 7.04 1.99
N LEU A 16 -5.48 8.03 1.84
CA LEU A 16 -6.89 7.89 2.18
C LEU A 16 -7.76 7.55 0.96
N HIS A 17 -7.24 7.73 -0.26
CA HIS A 17 -7.96 7.53 -1.51
C HIS A 17 -7.17 6.71 -2.54
N ILE A 18 -6.01 7.18 -3.02
CA ILE A 18 -5.32 6.52 -4.14
C ILE A 18 -4.86 5.10 -3.76
N GLU A 19 -4.16 4.96 -2.65
CA GLU A 19 -3.67 3.67 -2.15
C GLU A 19 -4.78 2.65 -1.84
N PRO A 20 -5.84 2.98 -1.06
CA PRO A 20 -6.89 2.01 -0.81
C PRO A 20 -7.61 1.60 -2.10
N ILE A 21 -7.77 2.50 -3.08
CA ILE A 21 -8.35 2.14 -4.37
C ILE A 21 -7.41 1.20 -5.13
N SER A 22 -6.11 1.50 -5.20
CA SER A 22 -5.13 0.67 -5.93
C SER A 22 -4.88 -0.68 -5.28
N THR A 23 -5.15 -0.83 -3.99
CA THR A 23 -5.08 -2.12 -3.28
C THR A 23 -6.41 -2.89 -3.35
N ILE A 24 -7.57 -2.24 -3.41
CA ILE A 24 -8.85 -2.94 -3.62
C ILE A 24 -9.01 -3.44 -5.06
N LEU A 25 -8.54 -2.67 -6.05
CA LEU A 25 -8.77 -2.97 -7.46
C LEU A 25 -8.23 -4.35 -7.90
N PRO A 26 -7.02 -4.79 -7.52
CA PRO A 26 -6.54 -6.15 -7.79
C PRO A 26 -7.49 -7.25 -7.32
N ALA A 27 -8.12 -7.09 -6.16
CA ALA A 27 -9.07 -8.08 -5.64
C ALA A 27 -10.30 -8.20 -6.55
N ILE A 28 -10.84 -7.07 -7.00
CA ILE A 28 -11.93 -7.01 -7.96
C ILE A 28 -11.52 -7.67 -9.29
N MET A 29 -10.30 -7.37 -9.75
CA MET A 29 -9.75 -7.94 -10.99
C MET A 29 -9.59 -9.45 -10.93
N ILE A 30 -9.16 -9.98 -9.78
CA ILE A 30 -8.99 -11.43 -9.55
C ILE A 30 -10.35 -12.14 -9.44
N TRP A 31 -11.29 -11.57 -8.68
CA TRP A 31 -12.56 -12.22 -8.34
C TRP A 31 -13.62 -12.12 -9.42
N LEU A 32 -13.63 -11.02 -10.19
CA LEU A 32 -14.69 -10.72 -11.14
C LEU A 32 -14.16 -10.69 -12.58
N PHE A 33 -13.48 -9.61 -12.95
CA PHE A 33 -12.97 -9.40 -14.31
C PHE A 33 -11.72 -8.52 -14.24
N PRO A 34 -10.61 -8.89 -14.91
CA PRO A 34 -10.51 -9.92 -15.97
C PRO A 34 -10.38 -11.38 -15.50
N GLY A 35 -10.28 -11.62 -14.19
CA GLY A 35 -10.23 -12.93 -13.56
C GLY A 35 -8.83 -13.37 -13.12
N ALA A 36 -8.77 -14.43 -12.31
CA ALA A 36 -7.53 -14.92 -11.69
C ALA A 36 -6.46 -15.36 -12.71
N THR A 37 -6.85 -15.98 -13.83
CA THR A 37 -5.89 -16.44 -14.86
C THR A 37 -5.20 -15.26 -15.54
N TRP A 38 -5.97 -14.22 -15.87
CA TRP A 38 -5.43 -12.98 -16.42
C TRP A 38 -4.50 -12.30 -15.42
N PHE A 39 -4.94 -12.18 -14.16
CA PHE A 39 -4.12 -11.52 -13.14
C PHE A 39 -2.79 -12.25 -12.91
N HIS A 40 -2.82 -13.58 -12.87
CA HIS A 40 -1.63 -14.41 -12.78
C HIS A 40 -0.67 -14.16 -13.96
N HIS A 41 -1.20 -14.14 -15.18
CA HIS A 41 -0.41 -13.85 -16.39
C HIS A 41 0.27 -12.49 -16.29
N GLU A 42 -0.44 -11.47 -15.83
CA GLU A 42 0.11 -10.12 -15.70
C GLU A 42 1.16 -9.96 -14.59
N LEU A 43 1.33 -10.93 -13.68
CA LEU A 43 2.38 -10.85 -12.65
C LEU A 43 3.79 -10.76 -13.24
N ILE A 44 3.99 -11.29 -14.44
CA ILE A 44 5.25 -11.21 -15.19
C ILE A 44 4.91 -10.68 -16.58
N PRO A 45 5.61 -9.63 -17.09
CA PRO A 45 5.41 -9.16 -18.44
C PRO A 45 5.66 -10.28 -19.45
N ASP A 46 4.65 -10.61 -20.25
CA ASP A 46 4.74 -11.58 -21.33
C ASP A 46 3.91 -11.09 -22.53
N ALA A 47 4.48 -11.28 -23.73
CA ALA A 47 3.83 -10.96 -25.00
C ALA A 47 2.90 -12.09 -25.49
N THR A 48 2.94 -13.27 -24.85
CA THR A 48 2.05 -14.36 -25.22
C THR A 48 0.60 -14.08 -24.82
N PRO A 49 -0.39 -14.62 -25.56
CA PRO A 49 -1.79 -14.48 -25.20
C PRO A 49 -2.08 -15.08 -23.84
N VAL A 50 -2.94 -14.40 -23.06
CA VAL A 50 -3.40 -14.89 -21.77
C VAL A 50 -4.02 -16.29 -21.92
N PRO A 51 -3.58 -17.28 -21.12
CA PRO A 51 -4.15 -18.63 -21.17
C PRO A 51 -5.65 -18.64 -20.88
N PRO A 52 -6.41 -19.59 -21.43
CA PRO A 52 -7.84 -19.73 -21.14
C PRO A 52 -8.09 -20.05 -19.67
N ALA A 53 -9.28 -19.65 -19.19
CA ALA A 53 -9.70 -19.92 -17.82
C ALA A 53 -9.64 -21.43 -17.51
N GLY A 54 -9.08 -21.77 -16.34
CA GLY A 54 -8.89 -23.16 -15.91
C GLY A 54 -7.54 -23.79 -16.31
N PHE A 55 -6.66 -23.04 -16.98
CA PHE A 55 -5.28 -23.49 -17.27
C PHE A 55 -4.41 -23.64 -16.01
N MET A 56 -4.65 -22.80 -15.00
CA MET A 56 -3.91 -22.86 -13.74
C MET A 56 -4.32 -24.07 -12.90
N ASP A 57 -3.34 -24.73 -12.27
CA ASP A 57 -3.62 -25.78 -11.30
C ASP A 57 -4.33 -25.21 -10.06
N SER A 58 -5.00 -26.08 -9.29
CA SER A 58 -5.80 -25.66 -8.14
C SER A 58 -5.00 -24.94 -7.05
N ARG A 59 -3.70 -25.20 -6.91
CA ARG A 59 -2.84 -24.56 -5.89
C ARG A 59 -2.51 -23.13 -6.32
N THR A 60 -2.13 -22.94 -7.59
CA THR A 60 -1.90 -21.61 -8.16
C THR A 60 -3.16 -20.76 -8.12
N ASN A 61 -4.31 -21.34 -8.49
CA ASN A 61 -5.58 -20.63 -8.44
C ASN A 61 -5.93 -20.19 -7.00
N MET A 62 -5.76 -21.08 -6.01
CA MET A 62 -5.95 -20.74 -4.60
C MET A 62 -5.00 -19.61 -4.15
N ALA A 63 -3.73 -19.66 -4.53
CA ALA A 63 -2.75 -18.65 -4.17
C ALA A 63 -3.13 -17.26 -4.71
N ILE A 64 -3.60 -17.18 -5.96
CA ILE A 64 -4.05 -15.92 -6.57
C ILE A 64 -5.32 -15.39 -5.89
N TYR A 65 -6.27 -16.25 -5.53
CA TYR A 65 -7.44 -15.82 -4.77
C TYR A 65 -7.11 -15.28 -3.38
N GLN A 66 -6.18 -15.94 -2.68
CA GLN A 66 -5.67 -15.48 -1.38
C GLN A 66 -4.92 -14.15 -1.51
N LEU A 67 -4.12 -13.98 -2.56
CA LEU A 67 -3.47 -12.71 -2.87
C LEU A 67 -4.49 -11.58 -3.05
N GLY A 68 -5.56 -11.82 -3.81
CA GLY A 68 -6.67 -10.87 -3.94
C GLY A 68 -7.31 -10.53 -2.59
N ASN A 69 -7.49 -11.51 -1.71
CA ASN A 69 -8.02 -11.27 -0.36
C ASN A 69 -7.09 -10.39 0.49
N CYS A 70 -5.79 -10.64 0.45
CA CYS A 70 -4.80 -9.82 1.14
C CYS A 70 -4.83 -8.37 0.65
N TYR A 71 -4.88 -8.15 -0.66
CA TYR A 71 -4.98 -6.81 -1.26
C TYR A 71 -6.27 -6.09 -0.84
N PHE A 72 -7.41 -6.78 -0.86
CA PHE A 72 -8.67 -6.24 -0.38
C PHE A 72 -8.59 -5.83 1.10
N LEU A 73 -8.06 -6.71 1.95
CA LEU A 73 -7.91 -6.44 3.38
C LEU A 73 -7.03 -5.21 3.64
N LEU A 74 -5.91 -5.07 2.92
CA LEU A 74 -5.03 -3.90 3.04
C LEU A 74 -5.77 -2.61 2.69
N GLY A 75 -6.53 -2.61 1.59
CA GLY A 75 -7.33 -1.45 1.21
C GLY A 75 -8.46 -1.12 2.19
N LEU A 76 -9.08 -2.12 2.82
CA LEU A 76 -10.05 -1.92 3.89
C LEU A 76 -9.41 -1.33 5.15
N ILE A 77 -8.21 -1.77 5.53
CA ILE A 77 -7.48 -1.22 6.68
C ILE A 77 -7.17 0.26 6.43
N SER A 78 -6.57 0.60 5.28
CA SER A 78 -6.28 2.00 4.94
C SER A 78 -7.56 2.85 4.79
N THR A 79 -8.67 2.25 4.36
CA THR A 79 -9.95 2.95 4.25
C THR A 79 -10.59 3.20 5.61
N PHE A 80 -10.78 2.17 6.41
CA PHE A 80 -11.55 2.21 7.65
C PHE A 80 -10.73 2.66 8.85
N VAL A 81 -9.52 2.14 9.05
CA VAL A 81 -8.73 2.45 10.25
C VAL A 81 -8.31 3.92 10.24
N PHE A 82 -7.91 4.47 9.10
CA PHE A 82 -7.49 5.87 9.03
C PHE A 82 -8.67 6.83 9.23
N ARG A 83 -9.83 6.52 8.67
CA ARG A 83 -11.07 7.29 8.88
C ARG A 83 -11.53 7.19 10.33
N ALA A 84 -11.50 6.00 10.92
CA ALA A 84 -11.81 5.79 12.33
C ALA A 84 -10.84 6.58 13.24
N ALA A 85 -9.54 6.60 12.94
CA ALA A 85 -8.58 7.40 13.70
C ALA A 85 -8.87 8.90 13.61
N ARG A 86 -9.21 9.41 12.41
CA ARG A 86 -9.64 10.80 12.21
C ARG A 86 -10.89 11.11 13.03
N ASP A 87 -11.92 10.29 12.91
CA ASP A 87 -13.27 10.56 13.42
C ASP A 87 -13.37 10.33 14.95
N ALA A 88 -12.64 9.36 15.50
CA ALA A 88 -12.67 9.04 16.92
C ALA A 88 -11.77 9.95 17.79
N LEU A 89 -10.77 10.62 17.20
CA LEU A 89 -9.78 11.41 17.92
C LEU A 89 -9.65 12.87 17.41
N PRO A 90 -10.75 13.61 17.18
CA PRO A 90 -10.72 14.90 16.49
C PRO A 90 -9.85 15.95 17.21
N ASN A 91 -9.76 15.88 18.53
CA ASN A 91 -9.02 16.83 19.37
C ASN A 91 -7.67 16.29 19.87
N ASN A 92 -7.22 15.14 19.37
CA ASN A 92 -5.96 14.53 19.80
C ASN A 92 -5.06 14.19 18.59
N PRO A 93 -4.46 15.20 17.94
CA PRO A 93 -3.65 15.00 16.75
C PRO A 93 -2.38 14.17 17.03
N ALA A 94 -1.86 14.18 18.26
CA ALA A 94 -0.73 13.34 18.64
C ALA A 94 -1.12 11.85 18.67
N ALA A 95 -2.30 11.50 19.19
CA ALA A 95 -2.80 10.13 19.17
C ALA A 95 -3.15 9.67 17.75
N GLN A 96 -3.78 10.54 16.95
CA GLN A 96 -4.00 10.28 15.52
C GLN A 96 -2.68 9.96 14.81
N GLU A 97 -1.68 10.81 14.99
CA GLU A 97 -0.36 10.64 14.38
C GLU A 97 0.31 9.33 14.81
N ARG A 98 0.16 8.93 16.08
CA ARG A 98 0.71 7.65 16.56
C ARG A 98 0.03 6.44 15.93
N ILE A 99 -1.29 6.45 15.74
CA ILE A 99 -2.03 5.36 15.08
C ILE A 99 -1.66 5.28 13.59
N ILE A 100 -1.65 6.43 12.91
CA ILE A 100 -1.25 6.54 11.51
C ILE A 100 0.20 6.10 11.33
N GLY A 101 1.11 6.55 12.19
CA GLY A 101 2.51 6.18 12.11
C GLY A 101 2.77 4.69 12.41
N ALA A 102 2.03 4.08 13.34
CA ALA A 102 2.10 2.63 13.54
C ALA A 102 1.67 1.87 12.28
N SER A 103 0.58 2.32 11.64
CA SER A 103 0.09 1.73 10.39
C SER A 103 1.06 1.94 9.23
N PHE A 104 1.61 3.15 9.08
CA PHE A 104 2.62 3.47 8.06
C PHE A 104 3.91 2.70 8.27
N THR A 105 4.29 2.38 9.51
CA THR A 105 5.45 1.54 9.78
C THR A 105 5.22 0.13 9.25
N ALA A 106 4.06 -0.48 9.55
CA ALA A 106 3.71 -1.80 9.04
C ALA A 106 3.65 -1.81 7.50
N LEU A 107 3.00 -0.80 6.92
CA LEU A 107 2.89 -0.68 5.47
C LEU A 107 4.23 -0.41 4.78
N ALA A 108 5.12 0.38 5.38
CA ALA A 108 6.47 0.60 4.82
C ALA A 108 7.31 -0.68 4.80
N ILE A 109 7.19 -1.54 5.81
CA ILE A 109 7.83 -2.86 5.81
C ILE A 109 7.22 -3.75 4.71
N ALA A 110 5.90 -3.71 4.55
CA ALA A 110 5.21 -4.42 3.48
C ALA A 110 5.66 -3.92 2.09
N ASP A 111 5.78 -2.61 1.88
CA ASP A 111 6.26 -2.01 0.62
C ASP A 111 7.65 -2.56 0.24
N VAL A 112 8.60 -2.53 1.19
CA VAL A 112 9.97 -2.99 0.96
C VAL A 112 9.99 -4.47 0.61
N THR A 113 9.31 -5.30 1.41
CA THR A 113 9.28 -6.74 1.18
C THR A 113 8.57 -7.10 -0.12
N HIS A 114 7.42 -6.48 -0.41
CA HIS A 114 6.66 -6.66 -1.65
C HIS A 114 7.48 -6.30 -2.89
N MET A 115 8.15 -5.15 -2.86
CA MET A 115 9.02 -4.69 -3.95
C MET A 115 10.19 -5.66 -4.17
N ILE A 116 10.86 -6.11 -3.10
CA ILE A 116 11.99 -7.04 -3.20
C ILE A 116 11.54 -8.37 -3.81
N TRP A 117 10.45 -8.97 -3.33
CA TRP A 117 9.97 -10.25 -3.84
C TRP A 117 9.45 -10.13 -5.28
N SER A 118 8.80 -9.02 -5.63
CA SER A 118 8.40 -8.74 -7.01
C SER A 118 9.62 -8.64 -7.93
N TRP A 119 10.67 -7.95 -7.48
CA TRP A 119 11.89 -7.79 -8.26
C TRP A 119 12.67 -9.10 -8.41
N ILE A 120 12.79 -9.92 -7.36
CA ILE A 120 13.42 -11.25 -7.43
C ILE A 120 12.62 -12.20 -8.33
N GLY A 121 11.28 -12.10 -8.31
CA GLY A 121 10.39 -12.91 -9.13
C GLY A 121 10.47 -12.64 -10.63
N LEU A 122 10.95 -11.46 -11.05
CA LEU A 122 11.10 -11.13 -12.46
C LEU A 122 12.22 -11.94 -13.13
N PRO A 123 12.04 -12.36 -14.41
CA PRO A 123 13.11 -12.85 -15.27
C PRO A 123 14.28 -11.87 -15.38
N ALA A 124 15.50 -12.40 -15.53
CA ALA A 124 16.73 -11.59 -15.47
C ALA A 124 16.79 -10.47 -16.53
N ASP A 125 16.23 -10.73 -17.71
CA ASP A 125 16.10 -9.79 -18.82
C ASP A 125 15.10 -8.65 -18.55
N LEU A 126 14.12 -8.88 -17.67
CA LEU A 126 13.11 -7.88 -17.31
C LEU A 126 13.49 -7.08 -16.05
N ARG A 127 14.27 -7.65 -15.12
CA ARG A 127 14.61 -7.03 -13.81
C ARG A 127 15.13 -5.60 -13.88
N TYR A 128 15.84 -5.26 -14.95
CA TYR A 128 16.48 -3.95 -15.14
C TYR A 128 16.03 -3.27 -16.44
N ASN A 129 14.90 -3.69 -17.01
CA ASN A 129 14.30 -3.07 -18.18
C ASN A 129 12.90 -2.52 -17.86
N PRO A 130 12.79 -1.38 -17.14
CA PRO A 130 11.50 -0.81 -16.76
C PRO A 130 10.60 -0.45 -17.95
N LEU A 131 11.17 -0.24 -19.13
CA LEU A 131 10.39 0.07 -20.34
C LEU A 131 9.64 -1.15 -20.89
N ALA A 132 10.07 -2.36 -20.53
CA ALA A 132 9.40 -3.61 -20.90
C ALA A 132 8.37 -4.06 -19.86
N TRP A 133 8.19 -3.32 -18.77
CA TRP A 133 7.25 -3.68 -17.73
C TRP A 133 5.81 -3.39 -18.15
N ASN A 134 4.91 -4.32 -17.85
CA ASN A 134 3.48 -4.09 -17.94
C ASN A 134 2.98 -3.25 -16.74
N SER A 135 1.70 -2.88 -16.78
CA SER A 135 1.09 -2.07 -15.72
C SER A 135 1.14 -2.74 -14.35
N MET A 136 1.03 -4.07 -14.28
CA MET A 136 1.09 -4.82 -13.03
C MET A 136 2.47 -4.75 -12.39
N THR A 137 3.52 -4.91 -13.19
CA THR A 137 4.91 -4.81 -12.71
C THR A 137 5.24 -3.40 -12.25
N HIS A 138 4.81 -2.37 -12.99
CA HIS A 138 4.90 -0.99 -12.52
C HIS A 138 4.10 -0.75 -11.24
N GLY A 139 2.93 -1.35 -11.09
CA GLY A 139 2.13 -1.31 -9.87
C GLY A 139 2.87 -1.90 -8.67
N ASN A 140 3.55 -3.04 -8.87
CA ASN A 140 4.26 -3.76 -7.81
C ASN A 140 5.59 -3.13 -7.40
N ILE A 141 6.27 -2.45 -8.33
CA ILE A 141 7.61 -1.89 -8.08
C ILE A 141 7.58 -0.37 -8.09
N THR A 142 7.31 0.24 -9.26
CA THR A 142 7.40 1.71 -9.42
C THR A 142 6.42 2.46 -8.52
N PHE A 143 5.16 2.03 -8.49
CA PHE A 143 4.14 2.67 -7.67
C PHE A 143 4.40 2.46 -6.18
N VAL A 144 4.89 1.29 -5.78
CA VAL A 144 5.28 1.00 -4.38
C VAL A 144 6.48 1.87 -3.93
N ILE A 145 7.44 2.14 -4.81
CA ILE A 145 8.53 3.10 -4.52
C ILE A 145 7.97 4.49 -4.20
N VAL A 146 6.97 4.95 -4.96
CA VAL A 146 6.31 6.24 -4.71
C VAL A 146 5.59 6.23 -3.36
N LEU A 147 4.85 5.17 -3.05
CA LEU A 147 4.15 5.03 -1.78
C LEU A 147 5.12 4.98 -0.59
N LEU A 148 6.20 4.20 -0.68
CA LEU A 148 7.25 4.13 0.34
C LEU A 148 7.92 5.49 0.52
N GLY A 149 8.28 6.17 -0.57
CA GLY A 149 8.87 7.50 -0.54
C GLY A 149 7.99 8.52 0.18
N GLY A 150 6.67 8.49 -0.09
CA GLY A 150 5.70 9.31 0.62
C GLY A 150 5.60 8.99 2.12
N ARG A 151 5.72 7.72 2.52
CA ARG A 151 5.69 7.32 3.94
C ARG A 151 6.93 7.84 4.66
N LEU A 152 8.09 7.68 4.05
CA LEU A 152 9.35 8.21 4.58
C LEU A 152 9.29 9.74 4.71
N ALA A 153 8.77 10.44 3.70
CA ALA A 153 8.54 11.88 3.75
C ALA A 153 7.58 12.28 4.89
N TRP A 154 6.52 11.50 5.12
CA TRP A 154 5.56 11.73 6.20
C TRP A 154 6.20 11.58 7.59
N PHE A 155 7.07 10.58 7.78
CA PHE A 155 7.83 10.38 9.03
C PHE A 155 8.85 11.50 9.28
N LEU A 156 9.51 11.96 8.21
CA LEU A 156 10.42 13.11 8.26
C LEU A 156 9.69 14.43 8.53
N GLY A 157 8.36 14.46 8.35
CA GLY A 157 7.53 15.65 8.57
C GLY A 157 7.53 16.63 7.40
N LEU A 158 7.89 16.19 6.19
CA LEU A 158 7.90 17.04 5.01
C LEU A 158 6.48 17.50 4.68
N GLY A 159 6.25 18.80 4.56
CA GLY A 159 4.94 19.36 4.18
C GLY A 159 3.82 19.16 5.22
N ARG A 160 4.13 18.82 6.48
CA ARG A 160 3.13 18.70 7.55
C ARG A 160 3.68 19.13 8.92
N LYS A 161 2.78 19.50 9.84
CA LYS A 161 3.12 19.67 11.25
C LYS A 161 3.19 18.30 11.94
N ARG A 162 4.24 18.05 12.72
CA ARG A 162 4.39 16.84 13.55
C ARG A 162 3.87 17.11 14.96
N TYR A 163 3.07 16.19 15.47
CA TYR A 163 2.44 16.25 16.80
C TYR A 163 2.99 15.18 17.74
N PHE A 164 3.59 14.11 17.22
CA PHE A 164 4.15 13.02 18.00
C PHE A 164 5.59 12.69 17.59
N TYR A 165 5.83 12.40 16.32
CA TYR A 165 7.16 12.00 15.85
C TYR A 165 8.14 13.18 15.86
N GLY A 166 9.36 12.94 16.35
CA GLY A 166 10.41 13.96 16.43
C GLY A 166 10.12 15.13 17.38
N GLN A 167 9.07 15.03 18.20
CA GLN A 167 8.81 16.01 19.25
C GLN A 167 9.60 15.64 20.52
N PRO A 168 10.15 16.63 21.25
CA PRO A 168 10.78 16.36 22.53
C PRO A 168 9.76 15.71 23.46
N SER A 169 10.16 14.60 24.09
CA SER A 169 9.34 14.00 25.14
C SER A 169 9.07 15.10 26.18
N LYS A 170 7.79 15.39 26.44
CA LYS A 170 7.43 16.21 27.61
C LYS A 170 7.89 15.40 28.82
N GLY A 171 9.11 15.69 29.27
CA GLY A 171 9.71 15.06 30.42
C GLY A 171 8.67 15.08 31.53
N LYS A 172 8.38 13.91 32.09
CA LYS A 172 7.55 13.76 33.27
C LYS A 172 8.05 14.81 34.27
N GLY A 173 7.28 15.88 34.45
CA GLY A 173 7.61 16.90 35.43
C GLY A 173 7.82 16.18 36.75
N LYS A 174 9.02 16.35 37.34
CA LYS A 174 9.26 15.91 38.70
C LYS A 174 8.19 16.58 39.55
N ALA A 175 7.28 15.78 40.11
CA ALA A 175 6.52 16.19 41.26
C ALA A 175 7.52 16.30 42.40
N THR A 176 7.89 17.53 42.72
CA THR A 176 8.57 17.93 43.97
C THR A 176 7.73 19.01 44.60
#